data_AF-A0A963C3J8-F1
#
_entry.id   AF-A0A963C3J8-F1
#
_cell.length_a   1.000
_cell.length_b   1.000
_cell.length_c   1.000
_cell.angle_alpha   90.00
_cell.angle_beta   90.00
_cell.angle_gamma   90.00
#
_symmetry.space_group_name_H-M   'P 1'
#
loop_
_entity.id
_entity.type
_entity.pdbx_description
1 polymer ?
#
loop_
_entity_poly.entity_id
_entity_poly.type
_entity_poly.pdbx_seq_one_letter_code
_entity_poly.pdbx_strand_id
1 'polypeptide(L)'
;MSPKAGHSHRRRRVYVDGQLQGRLVAALVLLEAGLLVLACLYLYHAFGEIIDESLYVIHAVDRRPLLPRLAAALGWTVLVCALVNTAALVIADVIWSSHVRKVLAALRARLASVRALDLRPQPAERKPAHRLLTLTERWIASERQRLVAAREAATGLISAPESGADTRESLESALRALRRGRRADRN
;
A
#
# COMPACT_ATOMS: atom_id res chain seq x y z
N MET A 1 -10.99 -9.76 -45.44
CA MET A 1 -9.95 -9.93 -44.39
C MET A 1 -10.26 -8.96 -43.27
N SER A 2 -10.83 -9.45 -42.17
CA SER A 2 -11.24 -8.62 -41.04
C SER A 2 -10.10 -8.47 -40.01
N PRO A 3 -9.78 -7.25 -39.55
CA PRO A 3 -8.76 -7.06 -38.53
C PRO A 3 -9.28 -7.55 -37.17
N LYS A 4 -8.58 -8.53 -36.57
CA LYS A 4 -8.82 -9.00 -35.20
C LYS A 4 -8.50 -7.89 -34.20
N ALA A 5 -9.50 -7.47 -33.44
CA ALA A 5 -9.35 -6.54 -32.33
C ALA A 5 -8.50 -7.18 -31.21
N GLY A 6 -7.25 -6.74 -31.09
CA GLY A 6 -6.37 -7.09 -29.98
C GLY A 6 -6.96 -6.61 -28.66
N HIS A 7 -7.35 -7.56 -27.80
CA HIS A 7 -7.79 -7.27 -26.45
C HIS A 7 -6.58 -6.78 -25.64
N SER A 8 -6.49 -5.46 -25.46
CA SER A 8 -5.45 -4.84 -24.65
C SER A 8 -5.72 -5.16 -23.17
N HIS A 9 -5.11 -6.23 -22.66
CA HIS A 9 -5.10 -6.55 -21.23
C HIS A 9 -4.33 -5.44 -20.50
N ARG A 10 -5.07 -4.42 -20.05
CA ARG A 10 -4.55 -3.32 -19.25
C ARG A 10 -4.14 -3.85 -17.88
N ARG A 11 -2.85 -4.16 -17.73
CA ARG A 11 -2.23 -4.64 -16.48
C ARG A 11 -2.45 -3.60 -15.37
N ARG A 12 -3.41 -3.85 -14.48
CA ARG A 12 -3.66 -3.00 -13.30
C ARG A 12 -2.52 -3.21 -12.32
N ARG A 13 -1.49 -2.35 -12.39
CA ARG A 13 -0.48 -2.27 -11.32
C ARG A 13 -1.11 -1.56 -10.14
N VAL A 14 -1.47 -2.33 -9.11
CA VAL A 14 -1.79 -1.79 -7.80
C VAL A 14 -0.45 -1.40 -7.18
N TYR A 15 -0.14 -0.09 -7.19
CA TYR A 15 1.02 0.44 -6.50
C TYR A 15 0.73 0.44 -5.00
N VAL A 16 0.99 -0.70 -4.37
CA VAL A 16 1.15 -0.78 -2.91
C VAL A 16 2.43 -0.02 -2.58
N ASP A 17 2.39 0.81 -1.54
CA ASP A 17 3.52 1.65 -1.16
C ASP A 17 4.71 0.77 -0.70
N GLY A 18 5.65 0.52 -1.62
CA GLY A 18 6.75 -0.41 -1.42
C GLY A 18 7.68 0.00 -0.28
N GLN A 19 7.70 1.28 0.10
CA GLN A 19 8.49 1.76 1.23
C GLN A 19 7.90 1.29 2.56
N LEU A 20 6.56 1.28 2.68
CA LEU A 20 5.89 0.80 3.89
C LEU A 20 5.98 -0.72 3.98
N GLN A 21 5.72 -1.43 2.87
CA GLN A 21 5.84 -2.88 2.81
C GLN A 21 7.27 -3.34 3.12
N GLY A 22 8.28 -2.68 2.55
CA GLY A 22 9.69 -3.01 2.78
C GLY A 22 10.10 -2.87 4.24
N ARG A 23 9.64 -1.81 4.93
CA ARG A 23 9.93 -1.61 6.37
C ARG A 23 9.27 -2.68 7.24
N LEU A 24 8.04 -3.07 6.91
CA LEU A 24 7.28 -4.08 7.65
C LEU A 24 7.91 -5.47 7.49
N VAL A 25 8.30 -5.82 6.26
CA VAL A 25 9.02 -7.06 5.97
C VAL A 25 10.40 -7.06 6.64
N ALA A 26 11.14 -5.96 6.57
CA ALA A 26 12.44 -5.86 7.22
C ALA A 26 12.34 -6.02 8.75
N ALA A 27 11.34 -5.40 9.38
CA ALA A 27 11.09 -5.55 10.81
C ALA A 27 10.73 -7.00 11.19
N LEU A 28 9.91 -7.67 10.38
CA LEU A 28 9.54 -9.07 10.58
C LEU A 28 10.77 -9.99 10.45
N VAL A 29 11.60 -9.79 9.43
CA VAL A 29 12.84 -10.57 9.22
C VAL A 29 13.82 -10.36 10.38
N LEU A 30 13.99 -9.12 10.86
CA LEU A 30 14.85 -8.85 12.01
C LEU A 30 14.32 -9.50 13.29
N LEU A 31 13.00 -9.48 13.49
CA LEU A 31 12.36 -10.13 14.62
C LEU A 31 12.53 -11.65 14.56
N GLU A 32 12.33 -12.26 13.39
CA GLU A 32 12.51 -13.69 13.17
C GLU A 32 13.97 -14.12 13.36
N ALA A 33 14.93 -13.34 12.85
CA ALA A 33 16.35 -13.59 13.05
C ALA A 33 16.73 -13.50 14.54
N GLY A 34 16.25 -12.49 15.27
CA GLY A 34 16.48 -12.36 16.71
C GLY A 34 15.88 -13.52 17.49
N LEU A 35 14.68 -13.94 17.13
CA LEU A 35 13.98 -15.05 17.76
C LEU A 35 14.70 -16.39 17.51
N LEU A 36 15.21 -16.60 16.30
CA LEU A 36 16.02 -17.77 15.95
C LEU A 36 17.32 -17.81 16.77
N VAL A 37 18.03 -16.68 16.88
CA VAL A 37 19.26 -16.59 17.68
C VAL A 37 18.96 -16.91 19.14
N LEU A 38 17.89 -16.34 19.70
CA LEU A 38 17.49 -16.58 21.09
C LEU A 38 17.11 -18.05 21.32
N ALA A 39 16.39 -18.67 20.38
CA ALA A 39 16.03 -20.08 20.43
C ALA A 39 17.27 -20.98 20.39
N CYS A 40 18.25 -20.67 19.53
CA CYS A 40 19.52 -21.38 19.48
C CYS A 40 20.30 -21.27 20.80
N LEU A 41 20.38 -20.07 21.38
CA LEU A 41 21.04 -19.86 22.68
C LEU A 41 20.34 -20.64 23.80
N TYR A 42 19.01 -20.59 23.86
CA TYR A 42 18.23 -21.36 24.82
C TYR A 42 18.48 -22.87 24.67
N LEU A 43 18.41 -23.39 23.44
CA LEU A 43 18.60 -24.81 23.17
C LEU A 43 20.02 -25.27 23.48
N TYR A 44 21.02 -24.42 23.23
CA TYR A 44 22.41 -24.68 23.59
C TYR A 44 22.57 -24.90 25.11
N HIS A 45 21.98 -24.02 25.92
CA HIS A 45 21.98 -24.17 27.37
C HIS A 45 21.19 -25.39 27.84
N ALA A 46 19.97 -25.57 27.33
CA ALA A 46 19.10 -26.68 27.71
C ALA A 46 19.73 -28.05 27.36
N PHE A 47 20.38 -28.16 26.21
CA PHE A 47 21.09 -29.38 25.82
C PHE A 47 22.35 -29.59 26.66
N GLY A 48 23.08 -28.53 27.01
CA GLY A 48 24.21 -28.60 27.95
C GLY A 48 23.77 -29.22 29.28
N GLU A 49 22.71 -28.71 29.88
CA GLU A 49 22.15 -29.24 31.13
C GLU A 49 21.74 -30.71 31.03
N ILE A 50 21.06 -31.10 29.94
CA ILE A 50 20.63 -32.49 29.71
C ILE A 50 21.84 -33.43 29.54
N ILE A 51 22.87 -32.99 28.83
CA ILE A 51 24.09 -33.77 28.60
C ILE A 51 24.86 -33.93 29.93
N ASP A 52 25.05 -32.85 30.68
CA ASP A 52 25.73 -32.87 31.96
C ASP A 52 25.02 -33.81 32.94
N GLU A 53 23.69 -33.70 33.07
CA GLU A 53 22.89 -34.61 33.91
C GLU A 53 23.08 -36.07 33.48
N SER A 54 23.13 -36.33 32.17
CA SER A 54 23.31 -37.69 31.64
C SER A 54 24.72 -38.27 31.87
N LEU A 55 25.77 -37.44 31.88
CA LEU A 55 27.14 -37.86 32.15
C LEU A 55 27.31 -38.31 33.61
N TYR A 56 26.67 -37.62 34.56
CA TYR A 56 26.68 -38.01 35.97
C TYR A 56 25.88 -39.31 36.23
N VAL A 57 24.79 -39.53 35.49
CA VAL A 57 23.90 -40.71 35.64
C VAL A 57 24.53 -42.01 35.14
N ILE A 58 25.65 -42.00 34.41
CA ILE A 58 26.35 -43.25 34.00
C ILE A 58 26.74 -44.11 35.23
N HIS A 59 26.86 -43.49 36.42
CA HIS A 59 27.12 -44.17 37.69
C HIS A 59 25.86 -44.63 38.45
N ALA A 60 24.66 -44.31 37.96
CA ALA A 60 23.38 -44.66 38.57
C ALA A 60 22.60 -45.67 37.71
N VAL A 61 21.92 -46.62 38.36
CA VAL A 61 21.28 -47.80 37.75
C VAL A 61 20.04 -47.44 36.91
N ASP A 62 19.44 -46.26 37.12
CA ASP A 62 18.20 -45.82 36.45
C ASP A 62 18.49 -44.87 35.27
N ARG A 63 18.72 -45.45 34.07
CA ARG A 63 18.93 -44.68 32.84
C ARG A 63 17.60 -44.30 32.21
N ARG A 64 17.15 -43.05 32.41
CA ARG A 64 16.11 -42.47 31.55
C ARG A 64 16.67 -42.23 30.13
N PRO A 65 15.91 -42.51 29.06
CA PRO A 65 16.37 -42.30 27.70
C PRO A 65 16.61 -40.79 27.41
N LEU A 66 17.78 -40.46 26.87
CA LEU A 66 18.23 -39.09 26.58
C LEU A 66 17.48 -38.44 25.40
N LEU A 67 17.25 -39.22 24.34
CA LEU A 67 16.54 -38.82 23.12
C LEU A 67 15.18 -38.13 23.37
N PRO A 68 14.25 -38.69 24.17
CA PRO A 68 12.96 -38.03 24.40
C PRO A 68 13.08 -36.73 25.20
N ARG A 69 14.08 -36.56 26.07
CA ARG A 69 14.31 -35.28 26.77
C ARG A 69 14.77 -34.19 25.80
N LEU A 70 15.71 -34.51 24.91
CA LEU A 70 16.14 -33.60 23.85
C LEU A 70 15.00 -33.26 22.88
N ALA A 71 14.22 -34.25 22.46
CA ALA A 71 13.08 -34.06 21.57
C ALA A 71 11.99 -33.19 22.22
N ALA A 72 11.73 -33.36 23.52
CA ALA A 72 10.78 -32.53 24.25
C ALA A 72 11.25 -31.07 24.33
N ALA A 73 12.52 -30.83 24.65
CA ALA A 73 13.10 -29.48 24.70
C ALA A 73 13.07 -28.79 23.31
N LEU A 74 13.42 -29.52 22.26
CA LEU A 74 13.34 -29.02 20.88
C LEU A 74 11.88 -28.72 20.50
N GLY A 75 10.96 -29.66 20.74
CA GLY A 75 9.54 -29.50 20.42
C GLY A 75 8.91 -28.32 21.15
N TRP A 76 9.24 -28.13 22.43
CA TRP A 76 8.81 -26.97 23.21
C TRP A 76 9.35 -25.65 22.63
N THR A 77 10.65 -25.62 22.30
CA THR A 77 11.29 -24.44 21.72
C THR A 77 10.63 -24.06 20.39
N VAL A 78 10.41 -25.04 19.50
CA VAL A 78 9.75 -24.84 18.21
C VAL A 78 8.31 -24.34 18.39
N LEU A 79 7.56 -24.93 19.32
CA LEU A 79 6.18 -24.53 19.61
C LEU A 79 6.11 -23.06 20.07
N VAL A 80 6.97 -22.67 21.02
CA VAL A 80 7.04 -21.29 21.51
C VAL A 80 7.44 -20.34 20.37
N CYS A 81 8.43 -20.70 19.56
CA CYS A 81 8.85 -19.89 18.42
C CYS A 81 7.70 -19.68 17.41
N ALA A 82 6.98 -20.76 17.09
CA ALA A 82 5.84 -20.71 16.17
C ALA A 82 4.70 -19.84 16.70
N LEU A 83 4.41 -19.91 18.00
CA LEU A 83 3.40 -19.06 18.65
C LEU A 83 3.78 -17.58 18.58
N VAL A 84 5.02 -17.24 18.93
CA VAL A 84 5.49 -15.84 18.89
C VAL A 84 5.49 -15.30 17.46
N ASN A 85 5.93 -16.10 16.48
CA ASN A 85 5.93 -15.68 15.07
C ASN A 85 4.49 -15.47 14.55
N THR A 86 3.56 -16.36 14.92
CA THR A 86 2.14 -16.22 14.58
C THR A 86 1.56 -14.95 15.19
N ALA A 87 1.84 -14.67 16.46
CA ALA A 87 1.39 -13.44 17.12
C ALA A 87 1.96 -12.19 16.44
N ALA A 88 3.24 -12.19 16.06
CA ALA A 88 3.86 -11.09 15.32
C ALA A 88 3.18 -10.83 13.97
N LEU A 89 2.85 -11.89 13.23
CA LEU A 89 2.11 -11.80 11.96
C LEU A 89 0.71 -11.22 12.15
N VAL A 90 -0.02 -11.64 13.19
CA VAL A 90 -1.34 -11.09 13.51
C VAL A 90 -1.26 -9.60 13.84
N ILE A 91 -0.29 -9.19 14.66
CA ILE A 91 -0.07 -7.78 15.00
C ILE A 91 0.25 -6.97 13.74
N ALA A 92 1.11 -7.50 12.87
CA ALA A 92 1.46 -6.87 11.60
C ALA A 92 0.22 -6.65 10.72
N ASP A 93 -0.67 -7.65 10.59
CA ASP A 93 -1.91 -7.54 9.82
C ASP A 93 -2.90 -6.52 10.41
N VAL A 94 -3.02 -6.47 11.74
CA VAL A 94 -3.87 -5.49 12.43
C VAL A 94 -3.38 -4.06 12.19
N ILE A 95 -2.07 -3.82 12.31
CA ILE A 95 -1.47 -2.51 12.06
C ILE A 95 -1.65 -2.12 10.59
N TRP A 96 -1.36 -3.05 9.68
CA TRP A 96 -1.49 -2.84 8.24
C TRP A 96 -2.93 -2.52 7.83
N SER A 97 -3.89 -3.35 8.22
CA SER A 97 -5.30 -3.15 7.89
C SER A 97 -5.86 -1.84 8.46
N SER A 98 -5.42 -1.43 9.65
CA SER A 98 -5.75 -0.12 10.24
C SER A 98 -5.20 1.03 9.38
N HIS A 99 -3.94 0.94 8.98
CA HIS A 99 -3.31 1.95 8.12
C HIS A 99 -4.01 2.06 6.75
N VAL A 100 -4.21 0.92 6.08
CA VAL A 100 -4.89 0.87 4.77
C VAL A 100 -6.31 1.43 4.85
N ARG A 101 -7.07 1.11 5.91
CA ARG A 101 -8.40 1.68 6.12
C ARG A 101 -8.38 3.20 6.25
N LYS A 102 -7.42 3.77 6.98
CA LYS A 102 -7.26 5.25 7.11
C LYS A 102 -6.98 5.89 5.75
N VAL A 103 -6.09 5.30 4.96
CA VAL A 103 -5.74 5.80 3.63
C VAL A 103 -6.93 5.71 2.67
N LEU A 104 -7.64 4.58 2.67
CA LEU A 104 -8.85 4.40 1.85
C LEU A 104 -9.98 5.34 2.27
N ALA A 105 -10.15 5.60 3.57
CA ALA A 105 -11.14 6.54 4.06
C ALA A 105 -10.84 7.97 3.56
N ALA A 106 -9.59 8.42 3.66
CA ALA A 106 -9.16 9.71 3.13
C ALA A 106 -9.40 9.80 1.60
N LEU A 107 -9.03 8.75 0.86
CA LEU A 107 -9.23 8.69 -0.58
C LEU A 107 -10.73 8.74 -0.96
N ARG A 108 -11.59 7.99 -0.25
CA ARG A 108 -13.04 8.00 -0.46
C ARG A 108 -13.66 9.37 -0.17
N ALA A 109 -13.22 10.05 0.89
CA ALA A 109 -13.70 11.39 1.21
C ALA A 109 -13.36 12.40 0.10
N ARG A 110 -12.14 12.32 -0.46
CA ARG A 110 -11.73 13.15 -1.61
C ARG A 110 -12.54 12.84 -2.87
N LEU A 111 -12.74 11.56 -3.17
CA LEU A 111 -13.57 11.11 -4.30
C LEU A 111 -15.04 11.55 -4.16
N ALA A 112 -15.60 11.51 -2.96
CA ALA A 112 -16.95 12.00 -2.69
C ALA A 112 -17.07 13.51 -2.95
N SER A 113 -16.05 14.29 -2.58
CA SER A 113 -15.99 15.73 -2.84
C SER A 113 -15.98 16.03 -4.35
N VAL A 114 -15.19 15.27 -5.12
CA VAL A 114 -15.13 15.39 -6.59
C VAL A 114 -16.48 15.01 -7.22
N ARG A 115 -17.15 13.96 -6.73
CA ARG A 115 -18.48 13.57 -7.21
C ARG A 115 -19.53 14.65 -6.96
N ALA A 116 -19.40 15.40 -5.87
CA ALA A 116 -20.26 16.55 -5.57
C ALA A 116 -19.92 17.80 -6.39
N LEU A 117 -18.92 17.75 -7.29
CA LEU A 117 -18.34 18.90 -7.98
C LEU A 117 -17.86 20.01 -7.03
N ASP A 118 -17.67 19.69 -5.74
CA ASP A 118 -17.15 20.66 -4.78
C ASP A 118 -15.63 20.73 -4.93
N LEU A 119 -15.22 21.61 -5.83
CA LEU A 119 -13.83 21.91 -6.14
C LEU A 119 -13.34 23.13 -5.35
N ARG A 120 -13.82 23.34 -4.13
CA ARG A 120 -13.26 24.37 -3.25
C ARG A 120 -11.88 23.95 -2.72
N PRO A 121 -10.89 24.85 -2.64
CA PRO A 121 -9.60 24.55 -2.03
C PRO A 121 -9.83 24.19 -0.57
N GLN A 122 -9.70 22.89 -0.26
CA GLN A 122 -9.67 22.46 1.13
C GLN A 122 -8.30 22.83 1.69
N PRO A 123 -8.24 23.32 2.94
CA PRO A 123 -6.97 23.63 3.58
C PRO A 123 -6.09 22.37 3.54
N ALA A 124 -4.86 22.53 3.03
CA ALA A 124 -3.90 21.45 2.99
C ALA A 124 -3.71 20.91 4.42
N GLU A 125 -4.05 19.64 4.63
CA GLU A 125 -3.72 18.99 5.90
C GLU A 125 -2.20 19.06 6.08
N ARG A 126 -1.75 19.56 7.24
CA ARG A 126 -0.35 19.90 7.55
C ARG A 126 0.66 18.73 7.43
N LYS A 127 0.23 17.53 7.04
CA LYS A 127 1.12 16.38 6.86
C LYS A 127 1.02 15.87 5.43
N PRO A 128 2.15 15.74 4.70
CA PRO A 128 2.16 15.20 3.35
C PRO A 128 1.70 13.74 3.41
N ALA A 129 0.43 13.53 3.08
CA ALA A 129 -0.18 12.21 3.07
C ALA A 129 0.12 11.57 1.71
N HIS A 130 0.65 10.34 1.73
CA HIS A 130 0.82 9.37 0.64
C HIS A 130 0.92 9.90 -0.80
N ARG A 131 1.89 9.38 -1.57
CA ARG A 131 2.06 9.68 -3.01
C ARG A 131 0.75 9.65 -3.84
N LEU A 132 -0.18 8.75 -3.51
CA LEU A 132 -1.51 8.68 -4.15
C LEU A 132 -2.39 9.90 -3.87
N LEU A 133 -2.40 10.42 -2.65
CA LEU A 133 -3.13 11.63 -2.30
C LEU A 133 -2.51 12.83 -3.01
N THR A 134 -1.18 12.93 -3.05
CA THR A 134 -0.49 13.98 -3.82
C THR A 134 -0.83 13.93 -5.32
N LEU A 135 -0.89 12.73 -5.91
CA LEU A 135 -1.33 12.54 -7.30
C LEU A 135 -2.78 12.97 -7.50
N THR A 136 -3.65 12.62 -6.55
CA THR A 136 -5.07 13.00 -6.59
C THR A 136 -5.23 14.51 -6.45
N GLU A 137 -4.48 15.17 -5.58
CA GLU A 137 -4.46 16.62 -5.43
C GLU A 137 -3.99 17.33 -6.70
N ARG A 138 -2.90 16.85 -7.32
CA ARG A 138 -2.42 17.37 -8.61
C ARG A 138 -3.47 17.21 -9.71
N TRP A 139 -4.15 16.07 -9.76
CA TRP A 139 -5.23 15.83 -10.71
C TRP A 139 -6.45 16.72 -10.46
N ILE A 140 -6.86 16.92 -9.19
CA ILE A 140 -7.96 17.84 -8.85
C ILE A 140 -7.59 19.28 -9.24
N ALA A 141 -6.34 19.69 -9.01
CA ALA A 141 -5.86 21.02 -9.37
C ALA A 141 -5.88 21.24 -10.90
N SER A 142 -5.45 20.25 -11.68
CA SER A 142 -5.52 20.36 -13.15
C SER A 142 -6.95 20.37 -13.68
N GLU A 143 -7.86 19.58 -13.07
CA GLU A 143 -9.26 19.56 -13.47
C GLU A 143 -9.98 20.88 -13.15
N ARG A 144 -9.61 21.55 -12.04
CA ARG A 144 -10.09 22.91 -11.74
C ARG A 144 -9.69 23.92 -12.80
N GLN A 145 -8.42 23.93 -13.20
CA GLN A 145 -7.94 24.84 -14.25
C GLN A 145 -8.71 24.62 -15.56
N ARG A 146 -9.04 23.36 -15.89
CA ARG A 146 -9.87 23.03 -17.06
C ARG A 146 -11.28 23.58 -16.96
N LEU A 147 -11.92 23.47 -15.79
CA LEU A 147 -13.27 23.99 -15.60
C LEU A 147 -13.31 25.52 -15.61
N VAL A 148 -12.29 26.19 -15.08
CA VAL A 148 -12.16 27.65 -15.19
C VAL A 148 -12.02 28.07 -16.65
N ALA A 149 -11.12 27.44 -17.41
CA ALA A 149 -10.94 27.73 -18.83
C ALA A 149 -12.21 27.45 -19.66
N ALA A 150 -12.92 26.36 -19.36
CA ALA A 150 -14.18 26.04 -20.02
C ALA A 150 -15.28 27.08 -19.69
N ARG A 151 -15.33 27.56 -18.44
CA ARG A 151 -16.27 28.61 -18.02
C ARG A 151 -15.95 29.94 -18.69
N GLU A 152 -14.69 30.35 -18.74
CA GLU A 152 -14.25 31.57 -19.44
C GLU A 152 -14.62 31.51 -20.92
N ALA A 153 -14.36 30.37 -21.60
CA ALA A 153 -14.76 30.17 -22.99
C ALA A 153 -16.29 30.26 -23.17
N ALA A 154 -17.06 29.62 -22.28
CA ALA A 154 -18.53 29.70 -22.33
C ALA A 154 -19.06 31.11 -22.09
N THR A 155 -18.45 31.86 -21.17
CA THR A 155 -18.86 33.24 -20.89
C THR A 155 -18.52 34.15 -22.06
N GLY A 156 -17.34 34.00 -22.66
CA GLY A 156 -16.94 34.74 -23.86
C GLY A 156 -17.87 34.51 -25.05
N LEU A 157 -18.44 33.31 -25.18
CA LEU A 157 -19.46 32.99 -26.20
C LEU A 157 -20.80 33.68 -25.96
N ILE A 158 -21.23 33.80 -24.70
CA ILE A 158 -22.49 34.48 -24.33
C ILE A 158 -22.35 36.00 -24.51
N SER A 159 -21.17 36.55 -24.21
CA SER A 159 -20.87 37.98 -24.33
C SER A 159 -20.58 38.43 -25.76
N ALA A 160 -20.37 37.49 -26.69
CA ALA A 160 -20.07 37.83 -28.07
C ALA A 160 -21.33 38.34 -28.77
N PRO A 161 -21.33 39.55 -29.36
CA PRO A 161 -22.47 40.07 -30.10
C PRO A 161 -22.81 39.15 -31.28
N GLU A 162 -24.09 39.06 -31.64
CA GLU A 162 -24.68 38.18 -32.68
C GLU A 162 -24.21 38.49 -34.12
N SER A 163 -22.90 38.63 -34.37
CA SER A 163 -22.34 38.83 -35.70
C SER A 163 -22.04 37.47 -36.34
N GLY A 164 -22.99 36.96 -37.14
CA GLY A 164 -23.16 35.57 -37.58
C GLY A 164 -22.08 34.87 -38.43
N ALA A 165 -20.81 35.29 -38.42
CA ALA A 165 -19.71 34.57 -39.11
C ALA A 165 -18.48 34.35 -38.21
N ASP A 166 -17.95 35.41 -37.57
CA ASP A 166 -16.78 35.34 -36.69
C ASP A 166 -17.02 34.50 -35.42
N THR A 167 -18.27 34.45 -34.94
CA THR A 167 -18.63 33.69 -33.74
C THR A 167 -18.50 32.18 -33.96
N ARG A 168 -18.77 31.67 -35.17
CA ARG A 168 -18.66 30.24 -35.48
C ARG A 168 -17.22 29.77 -35.53
N GLU A 169 -16.33 30.58 -36.12
CA GLU A 169 -14.92 30.24 -36.23
C GLU A 169 -14.22 30.32 -34.86
N SER A 170 -14.58 31.31 -34.04
CA SER A 170 -14.17 31.40 -32.64
C SER A 170 -14.66 30.20 -31.81
N LEU A 171 -15.94 29.81 -31.94
CA LEU A 171 -16.52 28.63 -31.27
C LEU A 171 -15.81 27.33 -31.67
N GLU A 172 -15.56 27.14 -32.97
CA GLU A 172 -14.83 25.97 -33.45
C GLU A 172 -13.39 25.93 -32.95
N SER A 173 -12.71 27.07 -32.90
CA SER A 173 -11.35 27.16 -32.39
C SER A 173 -11.27 26.79 -30.90
N ALA A 174 -12.23 27.26 -30.09
CA ALA A 174 -12.35 26.96 -28.67
C ALA A 174 -12.69 25.48 -28.43
N LEU A 175 -13.63 24.91 -29.21
CA LEU A 175 -13.95 23.48 -29.17
C LEU A 175 -12.76 22.61 -29.59
N ARG A 176 -11.98 23.02 -30.61
CA ARG A 176 -10.75 22.33 -31.02
C ARG A 176 -9.67 22.42 -29.95
N ALA A 177 -9.56 23.53 -29.21
CA ALA A 177 -8.62 23.67 -28.09
C ALA A 177 -8.99 22.72 -26.92
N LEU A 178 -10.27 22.68 -26.53
CA LEU A 178 -10.80 21.73 -25.55
C LEU A 178 -10.59 20.27 -25.96
N ARG A 179 -10.81 19.95 -27.25
CA ARG A 179 -10.66 18.60 -27.79
C ARG A 179 -9.19 18.16 -27.89
N ARG A 180 -8.27 19.08 -28.15
CA ARG A 180 -6.80 18.83 -28.14
C ARG A 180 -6.28 18.56 -26.73
N GLY A 181 -6.71 19.34 -25.73
CA GLY A 181 -6.37 19.10 -24.32
C GLY A 181 -6.76 17.70 -23.84
N ARG A 182 -7.88 17.16 -24.34
CA ARG A 182 -8.38 15.81 -24.01
C ARG A 182 -7.57 14.65 -24.63
N ARG A 183 -6.82 14.91 -25.70
CA ARG A 183 -6.02 13.89 -26.43
C ARG A 183 -4.58 13.78 -25.89
N ALA A 184 -3.99 14.89 -25.44
CA ALA A 184 -2.63 14.89 -24.91
C ALA A 184 -2.47 14.10 -23.60
N ASP A 185 -3.55 13.97 -22.82
CA ASP A 185 -3.55 13.31 -21.50
C ASP A 185 -3.85 11.80 -21.58
N ARG A 186 -4.06 11.27 -22.79
CA ARG A 186 -4.40 9.85 -23.03
C ARG A 186 -3.21 9.01 -23.50
N ASN A 187 -2.08 9.66 -23.79
CA ASN A 187 -0.79 9.05 -24.14
C ASN A 187 0.16 9.16 -22.94
#